data_AF-A0A2S5N1V3-F1
#
_entry.id   AF-A0A2S5N1V3-F1
#
_cell.length_a   1.000
_cell.length_b   1.000
_cell.length_c   1.000
_cell.angle_alpha   90.00
_cell.angle_beta   90.00
_cell.angle_gamma   90.00
#
_symmetry.space_group_name_H-M   'P 1'
#
loop_
_entity.id
_entity.type
_entity.pdbx_description
1 polymer ?
#
loop_
_entity_poly.entity_id
_entity_poly.type
_entity_poly.pdbx_seq_one_letter_code
_entity_poly.pdbx_strand_id
1 'polypeptide(L)'
;MMSKKRPQQNSAKPRVLLSVPLTPEQKTELVRRAGIKPLSSYARELLFVANDNPQPRRSRKQKDKYQFAATVIAQLGKSDFARSLREIARGARLGIIVITPETDAALREAAAHVSAAAQAAQRVLGVKPR
;
A
#
# COMPACT_ATOMS: atom_id res chain seq x y z
N MET A 1 -7.64 35.22 35.72
CA MET A 1 -8.24 34.64 34.49
C MET A 1 -8.46 33.14 34.71
N MET A 2 -9.72 32.73 34.82
CA MET A 2 -10.14 31.38 35.21
C MET A 2 -10.10 30.38 34.04
N SER A 3 -9.60 29.18 34.35
CA SER A 3 -9.96 27.84 33.85
C SER A 3 -10.46 27.64 32.42
N LYS A 4 -9.72 26.79 31.68
CA LYS A 4 -10.34 25.70 30.90
C LYS A 4 -9.67 24.37 31.27
N LYS A 5 -10.19 23.72 32.33
CA LYS A 5 -9.98 22.28 32.53
C LYS A 5 -10.58 21.57 31.31
N ARG A 6 -9.76 20.77 30.62
CA ARG A 6 -10.23 19.88 29.55
C ARG A 6 -11.30 18.96 30.14
N PRO A 7 -12.39 18.66 29.42
CA PRO A 7 -13.44 17.77 29.92
C PRO A 7 -12.81 16.38 30.18
N GLN A 8 -12.83 15.95 31.43
CA GLN A 8 -12.41 14.60 31.82
C GLN A 8 -13.45 13.63 31.26
N GLN A 9 -13.03 12.74 30.36
CA GLN A 9 -13.90 11.76 29.72
C GLN A 9 -14.49 10.81 30.78
N ASN A 10 -15.81 10.68 30.71
CA ASN A 10 -16.67 9.84 31.54
C ASN A 10 -16.11 8.43 31.80
N SER A 11 -16.30 7.98 33.03
CA SER A 11 -15.97 6.64 33.56
C SER A 11 -16.47 5.53 32.63
N ALA A 12 -15.54 4.90 31.92
CA ALA A 12 -15.83 3.75 31.10
C ALA A 12 -16.36 2.61 31.97
N LYS A 13 -17.47 1.98 31.55
CA LYS A 13 -18.00 0.74 32.14
C LYS A 13 -16.84 -0.26 32.38
N PRO A 14 -16.83 -1.00 33.50
CA PRO A 14 -15.74 -1.91 33.83
C PRO A 14 -15.52 -2.89 32.67
N ARG A 15 -14.29 -2.92 32.14
CA ARG A 15 -13.92 -3.83 31.06
C ARG A 15 -13.70 -5.22 31.66
N VAL A 16 -14.62 -6.14 31.41
CA VAL A 16 -14.42 -7.55 31.72
C VAL A 16 -13.45 -8.14 30.69
N LEU A 17 -12.34 -8.71 31.16
CA LEU A 17 -11.31 -9.33 30.33
C LEU A 17 -11.47 -10.85 30.35
N LEU A 18 -11.39 -11.48 29.17
CA LEU A 18 -11.32 -12.93 29.04
C LEU A 18 -9.86 -13.34 28.87
N SER A 19 -9.33 -14.08 29.84
CA SER A 19 -7.99 -14.69 29.80
C SER A 19 -8.14 -16.20 29.63
N VAL A 20 -7.53 -16.75 28.58
CA VAL A 20 -7.55 -18.20 28.29
C VAL A 20 -6.10 -18.69 28.18
N PRO A 21 -5.69 -19.72 28.94
CA PRO A 21 -4.38 -20.34 28.74
C PRO A 21 -4.35 -21.05 27.38
N LEU A 22 -3.36 -20.73 26.56
CA LEU A 22 -3.16 -21.33 25.24
C LEU A 22 -1.74 -21.89 25.16
N THR A 23 -1.59 -23.06 24.57
CA THR A 23 -0.26 -23.55 24.17
C THR A 23 0.27 -22.76 22.95
N PRO A 24 1.58 -22.74 22.70
CA PRO A 24 2.16 -22.05 21.54
C PRO A 24 1.58 -22.53 20.19
N GLU A 25 1.29 -23.83 20.09
CA GLU A 25 0.69 -24.45 18.91
C GLU A 25 -0.75 -23.95 18.70
N GLN A 26 -1.55 -23.96 19.76
CA GLN A 26 -2.93 -23.45 19.73
C GLN A 26 -2.98 -21.97 19.35
N LYS A 27 -2.07 -21.16 19.88
CA LYS A 27 -1.96 -19.74 19.53
C LYS A 27 -1.64 -19.55 18.05
N THR A 28 -0.70 -20.34 17.51
CA THR A 28 -0.29 -20.27 16.10
C THR A 28 -1.44 -20.63 15.17
N GLU A 29 -2.16 -21.69 15.49
CA GLU A 29 -3.36 -22.09 14.76
C GLU A 29 -4.47 -21.04 14.83
N LEU A 30 -4.65 -20.38 15.99
CA LEU A 30 -5.63 -19.31 16.15
C LEU A 30 -5.28 -18.06 15.34
N VAL A 31 -4.00 -17.70 15.26
CA VAL A 31 -3.51 -16.60 14.39
C VAL A 31 -3.74 -16.93 12.92
N ARG A 32 -3.44 -18.18 12.50
CA ARG A 32 -3.65 -18.64 11.13
C ARG A 32 -5.11 -18.56 10.73
N ARG A 33 -6.02 -19.00 11.61
CA ARG A 33 -7.47 -18.92 11.39
C ARG A 33 -8.02 -17.48 11.40
N ALA A 34 -7.47 -16.61 12.25
CA ALA A 34 -7.87 -15.20 12.33
C ALA A 34 -7.45 -14.40 11.08
N GLY A 35 -6.36 -14.80 10.42
CA GLY A 35 -5.87 -14.18 9.19
C GLY A 35 -5.51 -12.70 9.39
N ILE A 36 -6.32 -11.80 8.81
CA ILE A 36 -6.10 -10.34 8.87
C ILE A 36 -6.84 -9.72 10.08
N LYS A 37 -7.71 -10.48 10.76
CA LYS A 37 -8.50 -9.98 11.90
C LYS A 37 -7.69 -10.04 13.20
N PRO A 38 -7.87 -9.07 14.11
CA PRO A 38 -7.34 -9.19 15.47
C PRO A 38 -7.92 -10.43 16.16
N LEU A 39 -7.07 -11.18 16.87
CA LEU A 39 -7.46 -12.39 17.62
C LEU A 39 -8.69 -12.17 18.51
N SER A 40 -8.78 -11.02 19.18
CA SER A 40 -9.92 -10.67 20.04
C SER A 40 -11.22 -10.45 19.27
N SER A 41 -11.16 -9.98 18.03
CA SER A 41 -12.33 -9.86 17.15
C SER A 41 -12.76 -11.23 16.66
N TYR A 42 -11.80 -12.05 16.22
CA TYR A 42 -12.05 -13.41 15.76
C TYR A 42 -12.65 -14.29 16.87
N ALA A 43 -12.13 -14.20 18.09
CA ALA A 43 -12.65 -14.91 19.25
C ALA A 43 -14.09 -14.47 19.62
N ARG A 44 -14.41 -13.17 19.54
CA ARG A 44 -15.78 -12.69 19.78
C ARG A 44 -16.78 -13.16 18.73
N GLU A 45 -16.37 -13.21 17.46
CA GLU A 45 -17.22 -13.73 16.38
C GLU A 45 -17.55 -15.22 16.59
N LEU A 46 -16.59 -16.02 17.05
CA LEU A 46 -16.81 -17.43 17.35
C LEU A 46 -17.65 -17.66 18.61
N LEU A 47 -17.41 -16.89 19.68
CA LEU A 47 -18.06 -17.09 20.97
C LEU A 47 -19.47 -16.48 21.05
N PHE A 48 -19.74 -15.44 20.26
CA PHE A 48 -21.01 -14.70 20.28
C PHE A 48 -21.60 -14.60 18.87
N VAL A 49 -22.05 -15.74 18.34
CA VAL A 49 -22.64 -15.90 17.00
C VAL A 49 -23.91 -15.05 16.82
N ALA A 50 -24.63 -14.78 17.91
CA ALA A 50 -25.96 -14.18 17.89
C ALA A 50 -26.03 -12.67 18.16
N ASN A 51 -24.93 -11.91 18.26
CA ASN A 51 -25.06 -10.50 18.67
C ASN A 51 -24.04 -9.53 18.08
N ASP A 52 -24.55 -8.41 17.53
CA ASP A 52 -24.09 -7.00 17.51
C ASP A 52 -22.60 -6.68 17.72
N ASN A 53 -21.70 -7.54 17.23
CA ASN A 53 -20.28 -7.27 17.31
C ASN A 53 -19.97 -6.05 16.44
N PRO A 54 -19.44 -4.95 17.03
CA PRO A 54 -19.10 -3.77 16.26
C PRO A 54 -18.12 -4.19 15.17
N GLN A 55 -18.43 -3.86 13.92
CA GLN A 55 -17.60 -4.29 12.80
C GLN A 55 -16.13 -3.95 13.08
N PRO A 56 -15.21 -4.93 12.97
CA PRO A 56 -13.82 -4.67 13.22
C PRO A 56 -13.37 -3.50 12.36
N ARG A 57 -12.87 -2.45 13.01
CA ARG A 57 -12.27 -1.30 12.31
C ARG A 57 -11.29 -1.87 11.30
N ARG A 58 -11.50 -1.58 10.00
CA ARG A 58 -10.66 -2.06 8.91
C ARG A 58 -9.21 -1.97 9.35
N SER A 59 -8.55 -3.13 9.47
CA SER A 59 -7.10 -3.21 9.63
C SER A 59 -6.50 -2.23 8.62
N ARG A 60 -5.64 -1.32 9.08
CA ARG A 60 -4.90 -0.41 8.20
C ARG A 60 -4.05 -1.29 7.28
N LYS A 61 -4.63 -1.69 6.15
CA LYS A 61 -3.95 -2.52 5.16
C LYS A 61 -2.71 -1.75 4.69
N GLN A 62 -1.55 -2.31 5.03
CA GLN A 62 -0.41 -2.44 4.12
C GLN A 62 0.28 -1.13 3.70
N LYS A 63 0.60 -0.24 4.64
CA LYS A 63 1.44 0.95 4.38
C LYS A 63 2.71 0.63 3.58
N ASP A 64 3.33 -0.51 3.84
CA ASP A 64 4.65 -0.86 3.32
C ASP A 64 4.67 -1.08 1.80
N LYS A 65 3.61 -1.66 1.21
CA LYS A 65 3.55 -1.86 -0.26
C LYS A 65 3.42 -0.53 -1.02
N TYR A 66 2.66 0.41 -0.46
CA TYR A 66 2.54 1.75 -1.04
C TYR A 66 3.87 2.51 -0.93
N GLN A 67 4.63 2.32 0.14
CA GLN A 67 5.93 2.97 0.33
C GLN A 67 7.00 2.48 -0.66
N PHE A 68 7.06 1.18 -0.95
CA PHE A 68 8.00 0.65 -1.94
C PHE A 68 7.71 1.21 -3.34
N ALA A 69 6.44 1.14 -3.79
CA ALA A 69 6.03 1.68 -5.08
C ALA A 69 6.29 3.20 -5.18
N ALA A 70 6.00 3.96 -4.12
CA ALA A 70 6.27 5.38 -4.06
C ALA A 70 7.77 5.70 -4.16
N THR A 71 8.61 4.94 -3.46
CA THR A 71 10.07 5.12 -3.48
C THR A 71 10.64 4.85 -4.86
N VAL A 72 10.22 3.76 -5.50
CA VAL A 72 10.68 3.40 -6.85
C VAL A 72 10.28 4.49 -7.87
N ILE A 73 9.03 4.96 -7.85
CA ILE A 73 8.61 6.05 -8.74
C ILE A 73 9.37 7.35 -8.44
N ALA A 74 9.59 7.68 -7.17
CA ALA A 74 10.32 8.87 -6.78
C ALA A 74 11.79 8.83 -7.25
N GLN A 75 12.44 7.67 -7.17
CA GLN A 75 13.79 7.48 -7.71
C GLN A 75 13.80 7.56 -9.24
N LEU A 76 12.80 6.99 -9.92
CA LEU A 76 12.66 7.11 -11.37
C LEU A 76 12.45 8.56 -11.80
N GLY A 77 11.63 9.32 -11.09
CA GLY A 77 11.40 10.74 -11.35
C GLY A 77 12.61 11.63 -11.05
N LYS A 78 13.49 11.20 -10.16
CA LYS A 78 14.79 11.85 -9.90
C LYS A 78 15.86 11.47 -10.93
N SER A 79 15.66 10.41 -11.70
CA SER A 79 16.60 10.02 -12.74
C SER A 79 16.57 10.99 -13.92
N ASP A 80 17.71 11.18 -14.57
CA ASP A 80 17.83 11.99 -15.78
C ASP A 80 17.27 11.29 -17.04
N PHE A 81 16.40 10.27 -16.88
CA PHE A 81 15.86 9.49 -17.98
C PHE A 81 15.16 10.36 -19.04
N ALA A 82 14.39 11.36 -18.60
CA ALA A 82 13.74 12.31 -19.51
C ALA A 82 14.74 13.17 -20.30
N ARG A 83 15.89 13.49 -19.71
CA ARG A 83 16.96 14.23 -20.36
C ARG A 83 17.67 13.35 -21.39
N SER A 84 18.03 12.13 -21.02
CA SER A 84 18.67 11.16 -21.93
C SER A 84 17.79 10.86 -23.16
N LEU A 85 16.49 10.63 -22.97
CA LEU A 85 15.53 10.45 -24.07
C LEU A 85 15.49 11.68 -25.00
N ARG A 86 15.55 12.88 -24.45
CA ARG A 86 15.56 14.12 -25.23
C ARG A 86 16.85 14.26 -26.05
N GLU A 87 17.98 13.84 -25.50
CA GLU A 87 19.26 13.81 -26.21
C GLU A 87 19.25 12.79 -27.35
N ILE A 88 18.70 11.59 -27.14
CA ILE A 88 18.51 10.58 -28.19
C ILE A 88 17.59 11.11 -29.30
N ALA A 89 16.44 11.70 -28.93
CA ALA A 89 15.51 12.27 -29.90
C ALA A 89 16.16 13.41 -30.71
N ARG A 90 17.00 14.22 -30.07
CA ARG A 90 17.76 15.27 -30.75
C ARG A 90 18.81 14.69 -31.69
N GLY A 91 19.56 13.67 -31.26
CA GLY A 91 20.54 12.97 -32.09
C GLY A 91 19.90 12.31 -33.31
N ALA A 92 18.74 11.69 -33.14
CA ALA A 92 17.96 11.14 -34.25
C ALA A 92 17.46 12.22 -35.21
N ARG A 93 16.91 13.33 -34.69
CA ARG A 93 16.42 14.44 -35.51
C ARG A 93 17.53 15.13 -36.32
N LEU A 94 18.74 15.18 -35.77
CA LEU A 94 19.92 15.73 -36.43
C LEU A 94 20.61 14.72 -37.37
N GLY A 95 20.11 13.48 -37.46
CA GLY A 95 20.72 12.42 -38.28
C GLY A 95 22.05 11.88 -37.73
N ILE A 96 22.39 12.21 -36.48
CA ILE A 96 23.59 11.72 -35.79
C ILE A 96 23.41 10.26 -35.36
N ILE A 97 22.17 9.91 -35.00
CA ILE A 97 21.77 8.55 -34.62
C ILE A 97 20.93 7.98 -35.76
N VAL A 98 21.38 6.89 -36.36
CA VAL A 98 20.61 6.15 -37.36
C VAL A 98 19.58 5.30 -36.63
N ILE A 99 18.30 5.57 -36.88
CA ILE A 99 17.19 4.73 -36.41
C ILE A 99 16.78 3.83 -37.57
N THR A 100 16.97 2.53 -37.38
CA THR A 100 16.45 1.48 -38.26
C THR A 100 15.01 1.11 -37.87
N PRO A 101 14.23 0.47 -38.75
CA PRO A 101 12.89 -0.01 -38.40
C PRO A 101 12.86 -0.92 -37.17
N GLU A 102 13.90 -1.75 -36.98
CA GLU A 102 14.03 -2.65 -35.82
C GLU A 102 14.28 -1.86 -34.53
N THR A 103 15.13 -0.83 -34.58
CA THR A 103 15.40 0.03 -33.41
C THR A 103 14.20 0.90 -33.07
N ASP A 104 13.43 1.37 -34.05
CA ASP A 104 12.17 2.09 -33.84
C ASP A 104 11.12 1.18 -33.17
N ALA A 105 11.00 -0.07 -33.62
CA ALA A 105 10.13 -1.07 -32.98
C ALA A 105 10.52 -1.34 -31.53
N ALA A 106 11.81 -1.57 -31.26
CA ALA A 106 12.33 -1.80 -29.91
C ALA A 106 12.12 -0.58 -28.99
N LEU A 107 12.27 0.64 -29.51
CA LEU A 107 12.01 1.88 -28.75
C LEU A 107 10.52 2.02 -28.39
N ARG A 108 9.61 1.72 -29.32
CA ARG A 108 8.16 1.73 -29.04
C ARG A 108 7.77 0.69 -28.01
N GLU A 109 8.32 -0.51 -28.10
CA GLU A 109 8.09 -1.59 -27.14
C GLU A 109 8.60 -1.20 -25.74
N ALA A 110 9.83 -0.68 -25.65
CA ALA A 110 10.39 -0.17 -24.40
C ALA A 110 9.54 0.95 -23.79
N ALA A 111 9.06 1.89 -24.61
CA ALA A 111 8.17 2.96 -24.16
C ALA A 111 6.83 2.42 -23.62
N ALA A 112 6.27 1.39 -24.27
CA ALA A 112 5.05 0.73 -23.81
C ALA A 112 5.25 0.04 -22.44
N HIS A 113 6.38 -0.65 -22.24
CA HIS A 113 6.71 -1.27 -20.95
C HIS A 113 6.86 -0.26 -19.83
N VAL A 114 7.57 0.85 -20.07
CA VAL A 114 7.72 1.92 -19.08
C VAL A 114 6.38 2.55 -18.72
N SER A 115 5.52 2.80 -19.72
CA SER A 115 4.17 3.31 -19.49
C SER A 115 3.32 2.33 -18.65
N ALA A 116 3.36 1.04 -18.96
CA ALA A 116 2.64 0.01 -18.21
C ALA A 116 3.12 -0.07 -16.74
N ALA A 117 4.44 -0.01 -16.51
CA ALA A 117 5.03 -0.01 -15.18
C ALA A 117 4.60 1.24 -14.38
N ALA A 118 4.61 2.42 -15.01
CA ALA A 118 4.16 3.67 -14.40
C ALA A 118 2.67 3.61 -14.00
N GLN A 119 1.81 3.10 -14.89
CA GLN A 119 0.38 2.94 -14.60
C GLN A 119 0.13 1.93 -13.47
N ALA A 120 0.83 0.80 -13.46
CA ALA A 120 0.73 -0.19 -12.40
C ALA A 120 1.10 0.43 -11.03
N ALA A 121 2.18 1.21 -11.01
CA ALA A 121 2.63 1.88 -9.80
C ALA A 121 1.66 2.99 -9.34
N GLN A 122 1.10 3.79 -10.26
CA GLN A 122 0.05 4.78 -9.95
C GLN A 122 -1.23 4.15 -9.40
N ARG A 123 -1.67 3.02 -9.96
CA ARG A 123 -2.81 2.24 -9.45
C ARG A 123 -2.56 1.75 -8.03
N VAL A 124 -1.36 1.24 -7.76
CA VAL A 124 -0.97 0.88 -6.40
C VAL A 124 -1.04 2.10 -5.50
N LEU A 125 -0.57 3.27 -5.90
CA LEU A 125 -0.59 4.47 -5.04
C LEU A 125 -1.96 5.15 -4.91
N GLY A 126 -2.96 4.75 -5.69
CA GLY A 126 -4.27 5.41 -5.72
C GLY A 126 -4.24 6.81 -6.35
N VAL A 127 -3.20 7.12 -7.13
CA VAL A 127 -3.06 8.39 -7.86
C VAL A 127 -3.70 8.22 -9.23
N LYS A 128 -4.55 9.17 -9.65
CA LYS A 128 -5.11 9.14 -11.01
C LYS A 128 -4.02 9.44 -12.04
N PRO A 129 -3.92 8.67 -13.14
CA PRO A 129 -3.09 9.06 -14.28
C PRO A 129 -3.57 10.43 -14.80
N ARG A 130 -2.63 11.32 -15.10
CA ARG A 130 -2.89 12.59 -15.80
C ARG A 130 -2.88 12.36 -17.30
#